data_AF-A0A933A6F1-F1
#
_entry.id   AF-A0A933A6F1-F1
#
_cell.length_a   1.000
_cell.length_b   1.000
_cell.length_c   1.000
_cell.angle_alpha   90.00
_cell.angle_beta   90.00
_cell.angle_gamma   90.00
#
_symmetry.space_group_name_H-M   'P 1'
#
loop_
_entity.id
_entity.type
_entity.pdbx_description
1 polymer ?
#
loop_
_entity_poly.entity_id
_entity_poly.type
_entity_poly.pdbx_seq_one_letter_code
_entity_poly.pdbx_strand_id
1 'polypeptide(L)' 'METITVSKAARQLGCSERWLRQAERRGKIPKPGRDLNGWRVYTEEDVNRIAELLVPRKN' A
#
# COMPACT_ATOMS: atom_id res chain seq x y z
N MET A 1 15.49 -4.93 -4.56
CA MET A 1 14.19 -4.22 -4.57
C MET A 1 14.09 -3.44 -3.28
N GLU A 2 13.92 -2.13 -3.36
CA GLU A 2 13.69 -1.33 -2.15
C GLU A 2 12.28 -1.61 -1.61
N THR A 3 12.20 -1.86 -0.31
CA THR A 3 10.94 -2.08 0.39
C THR A 3 10.42 -0.79 1.00
N ILE A 4 9.14 -0.50 0.81
CA ILE A 4 8.47 0.69 1.30
C ILE A 4 7.61 0.30 2.52
N THR A 5 7.87 0.92 3.67
CA THR A 5 7.06 0.68 4.88
C THR A 5 5.64 1.22 4.71
N VAL A 6 4.70 0.68 5.48
CA VAL A 6 3.30 1.16 5.45
C VAL A 6 3.18 2.66 5.67
N SER A 7 3.94 3.21 6.62
CA SER A 7 3.95 4.64 6.92
C SER A 7 4.49 5.48 5.75
N LYS A 8 5.55 5.01 5.08
CA LYS A 8 6.12 5.68 3.90
C LYS A 8 5.14 5.64 2.73
N ALA A 9 4.51 4.49 2.46
CA ALA A 9 3.50 4.33 1.42
C ALA A 9 2.27 5.23 1.68
N ALA A 10 1.75 5.25 2.91
CA ALA A 10 0.63 6.10 3.29
C ALA A 10 0.92 7.59 3.01
N ARG A 11 2.13 8.06 3.35
CA ARG A 11 2.58 9.43 3.08
C ARG A 11 2.68 9.72 1.58
N GLN A 12 3.22 8.80 0.79
CA GLN A 12 3.32 8.96 -0.67
C GLN A 12 1.94 9.00 -1.35
N LEU A 13 1.02 8.17 -0.87
CA LEU A 13 -0.32 8.01 -1.45
C LEU A 13 -1.33 9.05 -0.93
N GLY A 14 -0.94 9.89 0.03
CA GLY A 14 -1.86 10.86 0.65
C GLY A 14 -3.03 10.20 1.39
N CYS A 15 -2.85 8.97 1.90
CA CYS A 15 -3.89 8.23 2.63
C CYS A 15 -3.43 7.85 4.04
N SER A 16 -4.34 7.30 4.86
CA SER A 16 -3.97 6.84 6.20
C SER A 16 -3.45 5.41 6.18
N GLU A 17 -2.52 5.07 7.09
CA GLU A 17 -2.09 3.67 7.28
C GLU A 17 -3.27 2.73 7.59
N ARG A 18 -4.29 3.24 8.30
CA ARG A 18 -5.52 2.50 8.60
C ARG A 18 -6.26 2.14 7.32
N TRP A 19 -6.32 3.06 6.35
CA TRP A 19 -6.94 2.79 5.05
C TRP A 19 -6.23 1.66 4.33
N LEU A 20 -4.88 1.68 4.29
CA LEU A 20 -4.08 0.60 3.69
C LEU A 20 -4.38 -0.76 4.34
N ARG A 21 -4.29 -0.86 5.67
CA ARG A 21 -4.58 -2.10 6.41
C ARG A 21 -6.03 -2.58 6.20
N GLN A 22 -6.98 -1.65 6.07
CA GLN A 22 -8.37 -2.00 5.78
C GLN A 22 -8.56 -2.48 4.34
N ALA A 23 -7.88 -1.85 3.38
CA ALA A 23 -7.89 -2.25 1.98
C ALA A 23 -7.29 -3.66 1.81
N GLU A 24 -6.19 -3.98 2.49
CA GLU A 24 -5.62 -5.34 2.56
C GLU A 24 -6.65 -6.34 3.09
N ARG A 25 -7.26 -6.03 4.24
CA ARG A 25 -8.25 -6.90 4.88
C ARG A 25 -9.49 -7.14 4.02
N ARG A 26 -9.87 -6.15 3.22
CA ARG A 26 -11.00 -6.23 2.29
C ARG A 26 -10.63 -6.85 0.94
N GLY A 27 -9.35 -7.19 0.72
CA GLY A 27 -8.88 -7.72 -0.56
C GLY A 27 -8.88 -6.69 -1.70
N LYS A 28 -8.97 -5.39 -1.39
CA LYS A 28 -8.89 -4.32 -2.40
C LYS A 28 -7.48 -4.15 -2.95
N ILE A 29 -6.47 -4.45 -2.13
CA ILE A 29 -5.06 -4.40 -2.49
C ILE A 29 -4.42 -5.74 -2.09
N PRO A 30 -3.34 -6.18 -2.77
CA PRO A 30 -2.64 -7.41 -2.39
C PRO A 30 -2.14 -7.35 -0.95
N LYS A 31 -1.98 -8.52 -0.32
CA LYS A 31 -1.37 -8.59 1.02
C LYS A 31 0.09 -8.13 0.91
N PRO A 32 0.55 -7.24 1.80
CA PRO A 32 1.93 -6.75 1.78
C PRO A 32 2.90 -7.91 2.04
N GLY A 33 4.10 -7.76 1.47
CA GLY A 33 5.24 -8.56 1.87
C GLY A 33 5.63 -8.33 3.33
N ARG A 34 6.55 -9.15 3.81
CA ARG A 34 7.12 -9.04 5.15
C ARG A 34 8.63 -8.94 5.06
N ASP A 35 9.22 -7.99 5.77
CA ASP A 35 10.68 -7.92 5.92
C ASP A 35 11.19 -9.00 6.89
N LEU A 36 12.50 -9.04 7.11
CA LEU A 36 13.15 -9.98 8.03
C LEU A 36 12.66 -9.86 9.48
N ASN A 37 12.09 -8.71 9.86
CA ASN A 37 11.56 -8.43 11.18
C ASN A 37 10.04 -8.65 11.27
N GLY A 38 9.39 -9.09 10.19
CA GLY A 38 7.95 -9.31 10.11
C GLY A 38 7.11 -8.04 9.92
N TRP A 39 7.73 -6.89 9.62
CA TRP A 39 7.03 -5.66 9.30
C TRP A 39 6.39 -5.74 7.92
N ARG A 40 5.23 -5.09 7.76
CA ARG A 40 4.58 -4.95 6.46
C ARG A 40 5.40 -4.04 5.56
N VAL A 41 5.71 -4.53 4.38
CA VAL A 41 6.39 -3.77 3.34
C VAL A 41 5.68 -3.93 2.01
N TYR A 42 5.70 -2.86 1.23
CA TYR A 42 5.22 -2.80 -0.14
C TYR A 42 6.42 -2.68 -1.07
N THR A 43 6.29 -3.21 -2.28
CA THR A 43 7.18 -2.84 -3.37
C THR A 43 6.74 -1.50 -3.98
N GLU A 44 7.57 -0.94 -4.84
CA GLU A 44 7.17 0.22 -5.64
C GLU A 44 5.98 -0.10 -6.55
N GLU A 45 5.93 -1.31 -7.11
CA GLU A 45 4.81 -1.80 -7.92
C GLU A 45 3.51 -1.87 -7.11
N ASP A 46 3.56 -2.33 -5.85
CA ASP A 46 2.41 -2.33 -4.96
C ASP A 46 1.90 -0.91 -4.75
N VAL A 47 2.79 0.04 -4.44
CA VAL A 47 2.42 1.45 -4.21
C VAL A 47 1.80 2.05 -5.47
N ASN A 48 2.37 1.82 -6.65
CA ASN A 48 1.82 2.30 -7.92
C ASN A 48 0.41 1.74 -8.18
N ARG A 49 0.20 0.43 -7.98
CA ARG A 49 -1.13 -0.18 -8.11
C ARG A 49 -2.13 0.38 -7.09
N ILE A 50 -1.70 0.65 -5.86
CA ILE A 50 -2.56 1.27 -4.85
C ILE A 50 -2.92 2.71 -5.27
N ALA A 51 -1.98 3.46 -5.85
CA ALA A 51 -2.24 4.80 -6.35
C ALA A 51 -3.34 4.80 -7.43
N GLU A 52 -3.29 3.85 -8.38
CA GLU A 52 -4.33 3.70 -9.41
C GLU A 52 -5.74 3.46 -8.84
N LEU A 53 -5.84 2.81 -7.68
CA LEU A 53 -7.11 2.58 -6.99
C LEU A 53 -7.62 3.80 -6.23
N LEU A 54 -6.73 4.73 -5.87
CA LEU A 54 -7.08 5.97 -5.17
C LEU A 54 -7.50 7.08 -6.14
N VAL A 55 -7.00 7.06 -7.37
CA VAL A 55 -7.46 8.00 -8.41
C VAL A 55 -8.90 7.63 -8.78
N PRO A 56 -9.89 8.54 -8.60
CA PRO A 56 -11.23 8.28 -9.10
C PRO A 56 -11.13 8.14 -10.62
N ARG A 57 -11.61 7.02 -11.17
CA ARG A 57 -11.72 6.86 -12.62
C ARG A 57 -12.58 8.02 -13.12
N LYS A 58 -11.94 8.96 -13.82
CA LYS A 58 -12.62 10.00 -14.59
C LYS A 58 -13.42 9.25 -15.65
N ASN A 59 -14.71 9.11 -15.39
CA ASN A 59 -15.68 8.59 -16.35
C ASN A 59 -16.16 9.74 -17.23
#